data_AF-A0A0R3T1S6-F1
#
_entry.id   AF-A0A0R3T1S6-F1
#
_cell.length_a   1.000
_cell.length_b   1.000
_cell.length_c   1.000
_cell.angle_alpha   90.00
_cell.angle_beta   90.00
_cell.angle_gamma   90.00
#
_symmetry.space_group_name_H-M   'P 1'
#
loop_
_entity.id
_entity.type
_entity.pdbx_description
1 polymer ?
#
loop_
_entity_poly.entity_id
_entity_poly.type
_entity_poly.pdbx_seq_one_letter_code
_entity_poly.pdbx_strand_id
1 'polypeptide(L)'
;MTFVTYRNNCLVTPPVATTTKHGELFSFMPVALLIFSMIALILEVIAIVVLCHSRRFGSLRKSVIVLTSIEMWLNCSIFINKAWEGFGMPKHRTFAGFICSFLLFGLLNNAICSRNWAVTLIAFARCEVITRPVAHRVNTHIFSPNRQIIYISILIFVGMVLSFLRLLFRPVIVCTNLDGLLQYPEINVTQLQIINEKVFFAYQSAIPIFLVSLATIFMMITLLRSSQIVRKNSSEPKNSDGKIISCVYQQKKKKKSYHLSKHVRATRAILLIIGIFIVCEAPIFFAVVLEKHISPEAKLTVYKALRFLIVTDTYANFIIYLLTSKHFRYGLKKVFTCKRDDYLLRPIERGIVTAA
;
A
#
# COMPACT_ATOMS: atom_id res chain seq x y z
N MET A 1 -3.53 28.72 -22.77
CA MET A 1 -4.54 28.06 -21.92
C MET A 1 -4.68 28.86 -20.65
N THR A 2 -5.84 29.46 -20.41
CA THR A 2 -6.14 30.18 -19.16
C THR A 2 -6.57 29.16 -18.10
N PHE A 3 -5.75 29.01 -17.05
CA PHE A 3 -6.00 28.11 -15.91
C PHE A 3 -7.17 28.60 -15.03
N VAL A 4 -7.39 29.91 -15.03
CA VAL A 4 -8.47 30.59 -14.30
C VAL A 4 -9.35 31.32 -15.28
N THR A 5 -10.65 31.07 -15.21
CA THR A 5 -11.65 31.82 -15.99
C THR A 5 -12.58 32.52 -15.02
N TYR A 6 -12.70 33.85 -15.15
CA TYR A 6 -13.64 34.65 -14.38
C TYR A 6 -14.98 34.68 -15.10
N ARG A 7 -16.08 34.39 -14.39
CA ARG A 7 -17.44 34.40 -14.95
C ARG A 7 -18.38 35.20 -14.05
N ASN A 8 -19.10 36.14 -14.65
CA ASN A 8 -20.05 36.99 -13.92
C ASN A 8 -21.46 36.40 -13.89
N ASN A 9 -21.78 35.37 -14.67
CA ASN A 9 -23.16 34.88 -14.82
C ASN A 9 -23.37 33.49 -14.18
N CYS A 10 -22.79 33.26 -12.98
CA CYS A 10 -22.98 32.00 -12.28
C CYS A 10 -24.38 31.96 -11.65
N LEU A 11 -25.18 30.95 -12.02
CA LEU A 11 -26.48 30.70 -11.40
C LEU A 11 -26.27 29.84 -10.15
N VAL A 12 -26.86 30.24 -9.03
CA VAL A 12 -26.96 29.39 -7.83
C VAL A 12 -27.75 28.16 -8.23
N THR A 13 -27.08 27.03 -8.38
CA THR A 13 -27.77 25.76 -8.54
C THR A 13 -28.42 25.47 -7.18
N PRO A 14 -29.76 25.32 -7.10
CA PRO A 14 -30.40 25.03 -5.84
C PRO A 14 -29.77 23.76 -5.24
N PRO A 15 -29.55 23.69 -3.92
CA PRO A 15 -29.03 22.49 -3.30
C PRO A 15 -29.91 21.33 -3.71
N VAL A 16 -29.33 20.31 -4.35
CA VAL A 16 -30.04 19.09 -4.74
C VAL A 16 -30.69 18.55 -3.48
N ALA A 17 -32.01 18.71 -3.38
CA ALA A 17 -32.81 18.24 -2.27
C ALA A 17 -32.80 16.71 -2.30
N THR A 18 -31.81 16.11 -1.63
CA THR A 18 -31.77 14.68 -1.39
C THR A 18 -32.93 14.36 -0.46
N THR A 19 -33.90 13.63 -0.99
CA THR A 19 -35.09 13.17 -0.29
C THR A 19 -34.74 12.46 1.02
N THR A 20 -35.50 12.82 2.06
CA THR A 20 -35.21 12.79 3.49
C THR A 20 -35.08 11.41 4.16
N LYS A 21 -35.05 10.30 3.41
CA LYS A 21 -34.84 8.95 3.98
C LYS A 21 -33.46 8.35 3.72
N HIS A 22 -32.65 8.94 2.85
CA HIS A 22 -31.24 8.53 2.64
C HIS A 22 -30.22 9.45 3.34
N GLY A 23 -30.68 10.55 3.97
CA GLY A 23 -29.83 11.56 4.61
C GLY A 23 -29.09 11.07 5.85
N GLU A 24 -29.68 10.20 6.66
CA GLU A 24 -29.06 9.74 7.92
C GLU A 24 -27.89 8.78 7.69
N LEU A 25 -28.05 7.80 6.79
CA LEU A 25 -26.94 6.91 6.38
C LEU A 25 -25.80 7.71 5.71
N PHE A 26 -26.16 8.79 5.00
CA PHE A 26 -25.21 9.67 4.33
C PHE A 26 -24.37 10.52 5.29
N SER A 27 -24.95 10.90 6.44
CA SER A 27 -24.30 11.69 7.49
C SER A 27 -23.30 10.86 8.31
N PHE A 28 -23.56 9.56 8.52
CA PHE A 28 -22.69 8.70 9.31
C PHE A 28 -21.37 8.32 8.61
N MET A 29 -21.40 8.11 7.30
CA MET A 29 -20.24 7.59 6.56
C MET A 29 -18.96 8.45 6.64
N PRO A 30 -19.00 9.80 6.53
CA PRO A 30 -17.81 10.64 6.70
C PRO A 30 -17.21 10.55 8.10
N VAL A 31 -18.04 10.54 9.14
CA VAL A 31 -17.61 10.44 10.54
C VAL A 31 -16.99 9.08 10.81
N ALA A 32 -17.64 8.01 10.34
CA ALA A 32 -17.09 6.66 10.43
C ALA A 32 -15.73 6.58 9.74
N LEU A 33 -15.59 7.08 8.51
CA LEU A 33 -14.30 7.05 7.80
C LEU A 33 -13.19 7.79 8.57
N LEU A 34 -13.53 8.90 9.24
CA LEU A 34 -12.59 9.65 10.08
C LEU A 34 -12.14 8.83 11.30
N ILE A 35 -13.08 8.18 12.01
CA ILE A 35 -12.79 7.30 13.15
C ILE A 35 -11.94 6.10 12.70
N PHE A 36 -12.34 5.42 11.63
CA PHE A 36 -11.58 4.29 11.09
C PHE A 36 -10.19 4.70 10.61
N SER A 37 -10.03 5.89 10.02
CA SER A 37 -8.71 6.38 9.61
C SER A 37 -7.82 6.71 10.81
N MET A 38 -8.39 7.28 11.89
CA MET A 38 -7.67 7.54 13.14
C MET A 38 -7.18 6.24 13.81
N ILE A 39 -8.05 5.23 13.93
CA ILE A 39 -7.67 3.94 14.51
C ILE A 39 -6.60 3.27 13.63
N ALA A 40 -6.73 3.33 12.30
CA ALA A 40 -5.72 2.81 11.38
C ALA A 40 -4.36 3.49 11.60
N LEU A 41 -4.32 4.81 11.78
CA LEU A 41 -3.08 5.53 12.11
C LEU A 41 -2.43 5.03 13.40
N ILE A 42 -3.22 4.80 14.46
CA ILE A 42 -2.70 4.27 15.72
C ILE A 42 -2.09 2.88 15.52
N LEU A 43 -2.78 2.00 14.78
CA LEU A 43 -2.30 0.66 14.48
C LEU A 43 -1.00 0.67 13.66
N GLU A 44 -0.90 1.56 12.68
CA GLU A 44 0.31 1.74 11.86
C GLU A 44 1.49 2.26 12.70
N VAL A 45 1.27 3.25 13.58
CA VAL A 45 2.30 3.74 14.50
C VAL A 45 2.82 2.61 15.40
N ILE A 46 1.91 1.83 16.00
CA ILE A 46 2.27 0.66 16.80
C ILE A 46 3.08 -0.34 15.95
N ALA A 47 2.64 -0.61 14.72
CA ALA A 47 3.31 -1.51 13.81
C ALA A 47 4.74 -1.03 13.49
N ILE A 48 4.93 0.25 13.18
CA ILE A 48 6.26 0.84 12.93
C ILE A 48 7.14 0.69 14.16
N VAL A 49 6.67 1.03 15.36
CA VAL A 49 7.45 0.92 16.60
C VAL A 49 7.93 -0.52 16.82
N VAL A 50 7.02 -1.50 16.68
CA VAL A 50 7.34 -2.92 16.80
C VAL A 50 8.32 -3.36 15.69
N LEU A 51 8.12 -2.89 14.47
CA LEU A 51 8.96 -3.20 13.32
C LEU A 51 10.30 -2.46 13.34
N CYS A 52 10.49 -1.40 14.12
CA CYS A 52 11.78 -0.73 14.28
C CYS A 52 12.61 -1.32 15.44
N HIS A 53 11.96 -1.82 16.50
CA HIS A 53 12.63 -2.21 17.75
C HIS A 53 13.64 -3.38 17.66
N SER A 54 13.65 -4.22 16.61
CA SER A 54 14.57 -5.38 16.58
C SER A 54 15.82 -5.11 15.73
N ARG A 55 17.00 -5.34 16.32
CA ARG A 55 18.32 -4.92 15.79
C ARG A 55 18.79 -5.62 14.51
N ARG A 56 18.22 -6.76 14.09
CA ARG A 56 18.59 -7.42 12.83
C ARG A 56 17.55 -7.13 11.74
N PHE A 57 17.90 -6.22 10.82
CA PHE A 57 17.08 -5.87 9.66
C PHE A 57 17.28 -6.87 8.52
N GLY A 58 16.41 -7.87 8.42
CA GLY A 58 16.27 -8.64 7.19
C GLY A 58 15.71 -7.76 6.06
N SER A 59 16.08 -8.04 4.81
CA SER A 59 15.56 -7.37 3.61
C SER A 59 14.04 -7.21 3.62
N LEU A 60 13.32 -8.28 3.96
CA LEU A 60 11.86 -8.28 4.06
C LEU A 60 11.32 -7.22 5.01
N ARG A 61 11.96 -7.09 6.17
CA ARG A 61 11.48 -6.18 7.20
C ARG A 61 11.58 -4.73 6.75
N LYS A 62 12.66 -4.38 6.02
CA LYS A 62 12.80 -3.03 5.45
C LYS A 62 11.66 -2.71 4.50
N SER A 63 11.32 -3.63 3.58
CA SER A 63 10.21 -3.41 2.66
C SER A 63 8.86 -3.29 3.37
N VAL A 64 8.63 -4.08 4.44
CA VAL A 64 7.42 -3.96 5.27
C VAL A 64 7.37 -2.63 6.02
N ILE A 65 8.47 -2.19 6.63
CA ILE A 65 8.54 -0.87 7.29
C ILE A 65 8.22 0.25 6.29
N VAL A 66 8.76 0.18 5.07
CA VAL A 66 8.47 1.17 4.03
C VAL A 66 6.99 1.14 3.64
N LEU A 67 6.40 -0.06 3.47
CA LEU A 67 4.97 -0.20 3.20
C LEU A 67 4.12 0.44 4.30
N THR A 68 4.33 0.03 5.56
CA THR A 68 3.65 0.57 6.75
C THR A 68 3.83 2.09 6.87
N SER A 69 5.01 2.63 6.53
CA SER A 69 5.24 4.09 6.52
C SER A 69 4.42 4.81 5.45
N ILE A 70 4.28 4.22 4.26
CA ILE A 70 3.46 4.76 3.17
C ILE A 70 1.97 4.64 3.50
N GLU A 71 1.55 3.54 4.14
CA GLU A 71 0.17 3.35 4.62
C GLU A 71 -0.19 4.37 5.71
N MET A 72 0.74 4.66 6.62
CA MET A 72 0.59 5.73 7.60
C MET A 72 0.43 7.09 6.91
N TRP A 73 1.24 7.39 5.89
CA TRP A 73 1.10 8.63 5.11
C TRP A 73 -0.24 8.71 4.38
N LEU A 74 -0.71 7.60 3.80
CA LEU A 74 -2.02 7.51 3.16
C LEU A 74 -3.15 7.78 4.15
N ASN A 75 -3.19 7.08 5.28
CA ASN A 75 -4.22 7.27 6.29
C ASN A 75 -4.18 8.67 6.90
N CYS A 76 -2.99 9.26 7.08
CA CYS A 76 -2.86 10.64 7.52
C CYS A 76 -3.46 11.62 6.50
N SER A 77 -3.19 11.39 5.22
CA SER A 77 -3.75 12.20 4.12
C SER A 77 -5.27 12.04 4.03
N ILE A 78 -5.82 10.83 4.23
CA ILE A 78 -7.28 10.59 4.28
C ILE A 78 -7.89 11.32 5.46
N PHE A 79 -7.31 11.17 6.66
CA PHE A 79 -7.77 11.81 7.89
C PHE A 79 -7.80 13.32 7.75
N ILE A 80 -6.69 13.95 7.36
CA ILE A 80 -6.59 15.41 7.24
C ILE A 80 -7.55 15.92 6.16
N ASN A 81 -7.63 15.26 5.01
CA ASN A 81 -8.56 15.65 3.96
C ASN A 81 -10.00 15.58 4.47
N LYS A 82 -10.40 14.49 5.14
CA LYS A 82 -11.76 14.34 5.68
C LYS A 82 -12.07 15.30 6.83
N ALA A 83 -11.12 15.54 7.72
CA ALA A 83 -11.26 16.53 8.78
C ALA A 83 -11.43 17.94 8.20
N TRP A 84 -10.67 18.27 7.15
CA TRP A 84 -10.81 19.53 6.43
C TRP A 84 -12.18 19.65 5.72
N GLU A 85 -12.69 18.57 5.13
CA GLU A 85 -14.03 18.57 4.52
C GLU A 85 -15.16 18.70 5.54
N GLY A 86 -15.00 18.14 6.75
CA GLY A 86 -16.05 18.10 7.77
C GLY A 86 -16.04 19.28 8.75
N PHE A 87 -14.87 19.79 9.11
CA PHE A 87 -14.68 20.82 10.14
C PHE A 87 -13.98 22.09 9.61
N GLY A 88 -13.49 22.06 8.37
CA GLY A 88 -12.82 23.22 7.77
C GLY A 88 -13.77 24.38 7.47
N MET A 89 -13.22 25.58 7.40
CA MET A 89 -13.89 26.81 6.93
C MET A 89 -14.67 26.55 5.63
N PRO A 90 -15.78 27.27 5.36
CA PRO A 90 -16.58 27.09 4.15
C PRO A 90 -15.67 27.06 2.92
N LYS A 91 -15.57 25.85 2.36
CA LYS A 91 -14.72 25.47 1.25
C LYS A 91 -14.77 26.59 0.21
N HIS A 92 -13.61 27.16 -0.09
CA HIS A 92 -13.39 28.09 -1.21
C HIS A 92 -13.66 29.59 -1.00
N ARG A 93 -13.93 30.09 0.23
CA ARG A 93 -14.00 31.56 0.43
C ARG A 93 -12.65 32.28 0.35
N THR A 94 -11.55 31.59 0.64
CA THR A 94 -10.20 32.19 0.64
C THR A 94 -9.24 31.46 -0.29
N PHE A 95 -8.35 32.21 -0.93
CA PHE A 95 -7.29 31.65 -1.80
C PHE A 95 -6.40 30.64 -1.05
N ALA A 96 -6.10 30.90 0.22
CA ALA A 96 -5.38 29.96 1.08
C ALA A 96 -6.13 28.64 1.27
N GLY A 97 -7.47 28.67 1.44
CA GLY A 97 -8.29 27.46 1.52
C GLY A 97 -8.32 26.66 0.21
N PHE A 98 -8.23 27.34 -0.93
CA PHE A 98 -8.07 26.71 -2.24
C PHE A 98 -6.71 26.01 -2.37
N ILE A 99 -5.60 26.70 -2.07
CA ILE A 99 -4.26 26.10 -2.09
C ILE A 99 -4.19 24.89 -1.16
N CYS A 100 -4.73 25.01 0.07
CA CYS A 100 -4.74 23.91 1.03
C CYS A 100 -5.49 22.69 0.46
N SER A 101 -6.70 22.89 -0.07
CA SER A 101 -7.49 21.80 -0.68
C SER A 101 -6.77 21.16 -1.87
N PHE A 102 -6.08 21.98 -2.68
CA PHE A 102 -5.30 21.52 -3.83
C PHE A 102 -4.11 20.65 -3.39
N LEU A 103 -3.35 21.09 -2.38
CA LEU A 103 -2.24 20.34 -1.80
C LEU A 103 -2.71 19.04 -1.15
N LEU A 104 -3.79 19.08 -0.36
CA LEU A 104 -4.35 17.89 0.28
C LEU A 104 -4.83 16.85 -0.74
N PHE A 105 -5.45 17.31 -1.84
CA PHE A 105 -5.83 16.42 -2.93
C PHE A 105 -4.60 15.81 -3.61
N GLY A 106 -3.57 16.61 -3.89
CA GLY A 106 -2.32 16.12 -4.48
C GLY A 106 -1.62 15.09 -3.59
N LEU A 107 -1.50 15.38 -2.30
CA LEU A 107 -0.91 14.48 -1.31
C LEU A 107 -1.67 13.16 -1.21
N LEU A 108 -3.01 13.20 -1.16
CA LEU A 108 -3.82 11.99 -1.10
C LEU A 108 -3.63 11.10 -2.33
N ASN A 109 -3.71 11.66 -3.54
CA ASN A 109 -3.53 10.89 -4.77
C ASN A 109 -2.10 10.32 -4.86
N ASN A 110 -1.10 11.11 -4.47
CA ASN A 110 0.28 10.65 -4.45
C ASN A 110 0.50 9.53 -3.43
N ALA A 111 -0.13 9.59 -2.25
CA ALA A 111 -0.03 8.55 -1.23
C ALA A 111 -0.64 7.22 -1.71
N ILE A 112 -1.81 7.26 -2.38
CA ILE A 112 -2.43 6.07 -2.99
C ILE A 112 -1.50 5.47 -4.05
N CYS A 113 -0.99 6.31 -4.95
CA CYS A 113 -0.05 5.90 -5.99
C CYS A 113 1.22 5.26 -5.41
N SER A 114 1.80 5.90 -4.40
CA SER A 114 3.00 5.46 -3.69
C SER A 114 2.79 4.08 -3.06
N ARG A 115 1.64 3.86 -2.40
CA ARG A 115 1.29 2.56 -1.81
C ARG A 115 1.21 1.47 -2.88
N ASN A 116 0.51 1.75 -3.98
CA ASN A 116 0.30 0.77 -5.04
C ASN A 116 1.66 0.34 -5.66
N TRP A 117 2.54 1.28 -5.95
CA TRP A 117 3.89 0.99 -6.45
C TRP A 117 4.80 0.30 -5.43
N ALA A 118 4.68 0.65 -4.14
CA ALA A 118 5.42 -0.04 -3.08
C ALA A 118 5.05 -1.53 -3.02
N VAL A 119 3.75 -1.86 -3.09
CA VAL A 119 3.28 -3.26 -3.15
C VAL A 119 3.79 -3.96 -4.40
N THR A 120 3.75 -3.30 -5.57
CA THR A 120 4.32 -3.85 -6.82
C THR A 120 5.80 -4.19 -6.70
N LEU A 121 6.61 -3.29 -6.15
CA LEU A 121 8.03 -3.55 -5.97
C LEU A 121 8.30 -4.63 -4.92
N ILE A 122 7.48 -4.73 -3.87
CA ILE A 122 7.55 -5.83 -2.90
C ILE A 122 7.24 -7.17 -3.58
N ALA A 123 6.22 -7.22 -4.43
CA ALA A 123 5.86 -8.41 -5.19
C ALA A 123 7.00 -8.86 -6.12
N PHE A 124 7.64 -7.92 -6.84
CA PHE A 124 8.79 -8.23 -7.69
C PHE A 124 10.02 -8.66 -6.91
N ALA A 125 10.34 -8.00 -5.80
CA ALA A 125 11.45 -8.42 -4.94
C ALA A 125 11.24 -9.86 -4.43
N ARG A 126 9.99 -10.27 -4.14
CA ARG A 126 9.69 -11.65 -3.75
C ARG A 126 9.74 -12.62 -4.90
N CYS A 127 9.20 -12.24 -6.03
CA CYS A 127 9.28 -12.99 -7.27
C CYS A 127 10.74 -13.34 -7.59
N GLU A 128 11.65 -12.37 -7.51
CA GLU A 128 13.09 -12.59 -7.73
C GLU A 128 13.69 -13.60 -6.73
N VAL A 129 13.42 -13.42 -5.43
CA VAL A 129 13.96 -14.29 -4.37
C VAL A 129 13.46 -15.75 -4.52
N ILE A 130 12.22 -15.94 -4.93
CA ILE A 130 11.62 -17.27 -5.10
C ILE A 130 12.17 -17.97 -6.36
N THR A 131 12.41 -17.21 -7.42
CA THR A 131 12.79 -17.76 -8.73
C THR A 131 14.28 -17.98 -8.87
N ARG A 132 15.11 -17.21 -8.15
CA ARG A 132 16.57 -17.33 -8.14
C ARG A 132 17.13 -17.55 -6.73
N PRO A 133 16.83 -18.68 -6.06
CA PRO A 133 17.29 -18.93 -4.70
C PRO A 133 18.80 -19.22 -4.57
N VAL A 134 19.53 -19.41 -5.68
CA VAL A 134 20.95 -19.86 -5.70
C VAL A 134 21.92 -18.77 -6.18
N ALA A 135 21.46 -17.54 -6.42
CA ALA A 135 22.33 -16.41 -6.73
C ALA A 135 23.11 -15.99 -5.47
N HIS A 136 24.18 -16.72 -5.14
CA HIS A 136 24.98 -16.57 -3.92
C HIS A 136 25.85 -15.29 -3.89
N ARG A 137 25.70 -14.37 -4.86
CA ARG A 137 26.40 -13.08 -4.88
C ARG A 137 25.41 -11.96 -4.64
N VAL A 138 25.61 -11.28 -3.52
CA VAL A 138 24.88 -10.11 -2.99
C VAL A 138 24.71 -8.97 -4.02
N ASN A 139 25.47 -9.00 -5.12
CA ASN A 139 25.50 -7.96 -6.15
C ASN A 139 24.68 -8.27 -7.42
N THR A 140 24.14 -9.48 -7.60
CA THR A 140 23.36 -9.83 -8.81
C THR A 140 21.85 -9.69 -8.63
N HIS A 141 21.38 -9.36 -7.42
CA HIS A 141 19.96 -9.11 -7.21
C HIS A 141 19.57 -7.71 -7.68
N ILE A 142 18.63 -7.64 -8.62
CA ILE A 142 18.13 -6.38 -9.17
C ILE A 142 17.40 -5.61 -8.05
N PHE A 143 16.61 -6.32 -7.23
CA PHE A 143 15.87 -5.76 -6.09
C PHE A 143 16.62 -5.93 -4.77
N SER A 144 17.88 -5.50 -4.70
CA SER A 144 18.57 -5.38 -3.42
C SER A 144 17.85 -4.39 -2.50
N PRO A 145 17.91 -4.52 -1.16
CA PRO A 145 17.08 -3.71 -0.25
C PRO A 145 17.31 -2.21 -0.41
N ASN A 146 18.55 -1.80 -0.66
CA ASN A 146 18.89 -0.39 -0.83
C ASN A 146 18.44 0.12 -2.21
N ARG A 147 18.57 -0.70 -3.27
CA ARG A 147 18.06 -0.36 -4.62
C ARG A 147 16.54 -0.29 -4.65
N GLN A 148 15.85 -1.17 -3.91
CA GLN A 148 14.40 -1.14 -3.79
C GLN A 148 13.91 0.20 -3.23
N ILE A 149 14.59 0.74 -2.21
CA ILE A 149 14.25 2.06 -1.66
C ILE A 149 14.43 3.15 -2.73
N ILE A 150 15.52 3.11 -3.50
CA ILE A 150 15.76 4.06 -4.60
C ILE A 150 14.63 3.97 -5.64
N TYR A 151 14.24 2.76 -6.07
CA TYR A 151 13.15 2.59 -7.02
C TYR A 151 11.80 3.09 -6.48
N ILE A 152 11.50 2.81 -5.20
CA ILE A 152 10.31 3.35 -4.53
C ILE A 152 10.35 4.87 -4.58
N SER A 153 11.46 5.50 -4.17
CA SER A 153 11.59 6.96 -4.17
C SER A 153 11.40 7.58 -5.57
N ILE A 154 11.96 6.95 -6.61
CA ILE A 154 11.78 7.42 -8.00
C ILE A 154 10.31 7.33 -8.41
N LEU A 155 9.63 6.21 -8.13
CA LEU A 155 8.21 6.04 -8.49
C LEU A 155 7.28 6.98 -7.73
N ILE A 156 7.59 7.26 -6.46
CA ILE A 156 6.90 8.28 -5.65
C ILE A 156 7.10 9.66 -6.26
N PHE A 157 8.32 10.00 -6.66
CA PHE A 157 8.60 11.28 -7.30
C PHE A 157 7.84 11.44 -8.62
N VAL A 158 7.84 10.41 -9.48
CA VAL A 158 7.05 10.40 -10.73
C VAL A 158 5.55 10.53 -10.42
N GLY A 159 5.04 9.82 -9.41
CA GLY A 159 3.65 9.93 -8.96
C GLY A 159 3.29 11.35 -8.51
N MET A 160 4.19 12.02 -7.80
CA MET A 160 4.02 13.41 -7.36
C MET A 160 3.95 14.36 -8.56
N VAL A 161 4.87 14.23 -9.51
CA VAL A 161 4.89 15.04 -10.74
C VAL A 161 3.59 14.85 -11.53
N LEU A 162 3.17 13.60 -11.77
CA LEU A 162 1.94 13.33 -12.50
C LEU A 162 0.69 13.82 -11.74
N SER A 163 0.66 13.70 -10.41
CA SER A 163 -0.44 14.23 -9.59
C SER A 163 -0.50 15.75 -9.64
N PHE A 164 0.64 16.44 -9.67
CA PHE A 164 0.68 17.90 -9.80
C PHE A 164 0.26 18.33 -11.21
N LEU A 165 0.75 17.67 -12.25
CA LEU A 165 0.30 17.89 -13.63
C LEU A 165 -1.21 17.71 -13.75
N ARG A 166 -1.77 16.64 -13.19
CA ARG A 166 -3.23 16.41 -13.13
C ARG A 166 -3.99 17.59 -12.56
N LEU A 167 -3.46 18.19 -11.52
CA LEU A 167 -4.08 19.32 -10.86
C LEU A 167 -3.98 20.61 -11.68
N LEU A 168 -2.87 20.84 -12.40
CA LEU A 168 -2.69 22.00 -13.29
C LEU A 168 -3.66 22.00 -14.49
N PHE A 169 -4.14 20.84 -14.91
CA PHE A 169 -5.11 20.73 -16.00
C PHE A 169 -6.57 20.72 -15.54
N ARG A 170 -6.85 20.86 -14.24
CA ARG A 170 -8.22 21.03 -13.76
C ARG A 170 -8.66 22.49 -13.90
N PRO A 171 -9.71 22.79 -14.69
CA PRO A 171 -10.17 24.16 -14.86
C PRO A 171 -10.73 24.70 -13.54
N VAL A 172 -10.36 25.94 -13.21
CA VAL A 172 -10.83 26.67 -12.02
C VAL A 172 -11.68 27.84 -12.50
N ILE A 173 -12.96 27.87 -12.14
CA ILE A 173 -13.84 29.00 -12.48
C ILE A 173 -14.16 29.78 -11.20
N VAL A 174 -13.82 31.07 -11.22
CA VAL A 174 -14.11 32.01 -10.15
C VAL A 174 -15.37 32.79 -10.50
N CYS A 175 -16.43 32.61 -9.71
CA CYS A 175 -17.67 33.37 -9.86
C CYS A 175 -17.56 34.69 -9.07
N THR A 176 -17.48 35.80 -9.79
CA THR A 176 -17.36 37.15 -9.22
C THR A 176 -18.68 37.66 -8.63
N ASN A 177 -19.82 37.17 -9.12
CA ASN A 177 -21.16 37.60 -8.73
C ASN A 177 -21.70 36.91 -7.46
N LEU A 178 -20.94 35.98 -6.88
CA LEU A 178 -21.35 35.10 -5.77
C LEU A 178 -20.32 35.08 -4.63
N ASP A 179 -19.69 36.23 -4.34
CA ASP A 179 -18.64 36.39 -3.32
C ASP A 179 -17.53 35.32 -3.41
N GLY A 180 -17.05 35.05 -4.64
CA GLY A 180 -15.86 34.23 -4.87
C GLY A 180 -16.07 32.72 -4.79
N LEU A 181 -17.31 32.22 -4.86
CA LEU A 181 -17.56 30.78 -4.93
C LEU A 181 -16.89 30.16 -6.18
N LEU A 182 -15.93 29.28 -5.93
CA LEU A 182 -15.27 28.45 -6.95
C LEU A 182 -16.19 27.27 -7.31
N GLN A 183 -16.85 27.35 -8.46
CA GLN A 183 -17.61 26.22 -9.01
C GLN A 183 -16.79 25.56 -10.13
N TYR A 184 -16.79 24.23 -10.18
CA TYR A 184 -16.15 23.45 -11.26
C TYR A 184 -17.22 23.06 -12.29
N PRO A 185 -17.42 23.78 -13.41
CA PRO A 185 -18.34 23.32 -14.43
C PRO A 185 -17.71 22.24 -15.30
N GLU A 186 -18.52 21.24 -15.64
CA GLU A 186 -18.19 20.11 -16.53
C GLU A 186 -18.04 20.51 -18.02
N ILE A 187 -18.15 21.80 -18.37
CA ILE A 187 -18.66 22.16 -19.70
C ILE A 187 -17.59 22.23 -20.80
N ASN A 188 -16.28 22.23 -20.50
CA ASN A 188 -15.25 22.19 -21.56
C ASN A 188 -14.01 21.40 -21.12
N VAL A 189 -14.16 20.09 -20.98
CA VAL A 189 -13.02 19.19 -20.70
C VAL A 189 -12.14 19.13 -21.96
N THR A 190 -10.91 19.65 -21.86
CA THR A 190 -9.96 19.56 -22.98
C THR A 190 -9.52 18.11 -23.21
N GLN A 191 -9.23 17.72 -24.45
CA GLN A 191 -8.69 16.38 -24.73
C GLN A 191 -7.44 16.06 -23.91
N LEU A 192 -6.59 17.07 -23.68
CA LEU A 192 -5.39 16.94 -22.86
C LEU A 192 -5.70 16.59 -21.40
N GLN A 193 -6.76 17.16 -20.82
CA GLN A 193 -7.22 16.82 -19.47
C GLN A 193 -7.67 15.35 -19.40
N ILE A 194 -8.45 14.88 -20.39
CA ILE A 194 -8.91 13.49 -20.46
C ILE A 194 -7.72 12.53 -20.56
N ILE A 195 -6.76 12.84 -21.44
CA ILE A 195 -5.54 12.03 -21.61
C ILE A 195 -4.76 11.99 -20.31
N ASN A 196 -4.53 13.14 -19.68
CA ASN A 196 -3.76 13.21 -18.45
C ASN A 196 -4.44 12.46 -17.28
N GLU A 197 -5.77 12.57 -17.14
CA GLU A 197 -6.50 11.81 -16.13
C GLU A 197 -6.41 10.30 -16.37
N LYS A 198 -6.51 9.84 -17.63
CA LYS A 198 -6.34 8.43 -17.99
C LYS A 198 -4.92 7.92 -17.77
N VAL A 199 -3.91 8.70 -18.14
CA VAL A 199 -2.49 8.35 -17.93
C VAL A 199 -2.18 8.26 -16.44
N PHE A 200 -2.62 9.24 -15.65
CA PHE A 200 -2.44 9.21 -14.20
C PHE A 200 -3.15 8.02 -13.57
N PHE A 201 -4.40 7.73 -13.97
CA PHE A 201 -5.14 6.57 -13.47
C PHE A 201 -4.44 5.25 -13.85
N ALA A 202 -3.97 5.12 -15.09
CA ALA A 202 -3.23 3.95 -15.53
C ALA A 202 -1.94 3.75 -14.70
N TYR A 203 -1.21 4.82 -14.44
CA TYR A 203 0.00 4.80 -13.61
C TYR A 203 -0.30 4.51 -12.13
N GLN A 204 -1.37 5.08 -11.57
CA GLN A 204 -1.73 4.94 -10.16
C GLN A 204 -2.27 3.54 -9.84
N SER A 205 -3.09 2.96 -10.72
CA SER A 205 -3.89 1.77 -10.39
C SER A 205 -3.72 0.64 -11.42
N ALA A 206 -3.96 0.90 -12.71
CA ALA A 206 -4.03 -0.17 -13.72
C ALA A 206 -2.71 -0.94 -13.86
N ILE A 207 -1.60 -0.21 -14.02
CA ILE A 207 -0.26 -0.80 -14.19
C ILE A 207 0.16 -1.55 -12.92
N PRO A 208 0.12 -0.96 -11.71
CA PRO A 208 0.42 -1.68 -10.47
C PRO A 208 -0.37 -2.97 -10.28
N ILE A 209 -1.70 -2.94 -10.48
CA ILE A 209 -2.56 -4.12 -10.32
C ILE A 209 -2.18 -5.22 -11.32
N PHE A 210 -1.99 -4.85 -12.58
CA PHE A 210 -1.58 -5.80 -13.63
C PHE A 210 -0.24 -6.46 -13.31
N LEU A 211 0.77 -5.66 -12.94
CA LEU A 211 2.11 -6.15 -12.62
C LEU A 211 2.12 -7.03 -11.37
N VAL A 212 1.37 -6.65 -10.32
CA VAL A 212 1.22 -7.44 -9.09
C VAL A 212 0.52 -8.78 -9.38
N SER A 213 -0.53 -8.76 -10.21
CA SER A 213 -1.25 -9.98 -10.60
C SER A 213 -0.34 -10.94 -11.36
N LEU A 214 0.42 -10.42 -12.35
CA LEU A 214 1.39 -11.21 -13.12
C LEU A 214 2.48 -11.81 -12.21
N ALA A 215 3.06 -11.00 -11.31
CA ALA A 215 4.05 -11.46 -10.35
C ALA A 215 3.48 -12.56 -9.43
N THR A 216 2.22 -12.42 -9.00
CA THR A 216 1.56 -13.39 -8.13
C THR A 216 1.33 -14.72 -8.82
N ILE A 217 0.84 -14.69 -10.07
CA ILE A 217 0.67 -15.91 -10.89
C ILE A 217 2.02 -16.62 -11.04
N PHE A 218 3.08 -15.88 -11.36
CA PHE A 218 4.41 -16.46 -11.52
C PHE A 218 4.98 -17.02 -10.20
N MET A 219 4.78 -16.33 -9.07
CA MET A 219 5.13 -16.83 -7.74
C MET A 219 4.39 -18.12 -7.41
N MET A 220 3.07 -18.18 -7.67
CA MET A 220 2.27 -19.37 -7.43
C MET A 220 2.74 -20.56 -8.27
N ILE A 221 2.94 -20.37 -9.59
CA ILE A 221 3.45 -21.42 -10.49
C ILE A 221 4.80 -21.95 -9.99
N THR A 222 5.71 -21.05 -9.59
CA THR A 222 7.03 -21.45 -9.11
C THR A 222 6.95 -22.23 -7.79
N LEU A 223 6.11 -21.80 -6.86
CA LEU A 223 5.89 -22.50 -5.59
C LEU A 223 5.25 -23.87 -5.79
N LEU A 224 4.25 -23.98 -6.68
CA LEU A 224 3.60 -25.25 -7.02
C LEU A 224 4.60 -26.24 -7.63
N ARG A 225 5.41 -25.80 -8.60
CA ARG A 225 6.47 -26.63 -9.20
C ARG A 225 7.48 -27.10 -8.16
N SER A 226 7.93 -26.22 -7.29
CA SER A 226 8.89 -26.59 -6.24
C SER A 226 8.32 -27.62 -5.26
N SER A 227 7.03 -27.52 -4.94
CA SER A 227 6.33 -28.44 -4.03
C SER A 227 6.16 -29.83 -4.64
N GLN A 228 5.86 -29.90 -5.94
CA GLN A 228 5.75 -31.16 -6.69
C GLN A 228 7.09 -31.91 -6.72
N ILE A 229 8.20 -31.21 -6.96
CA ILE A 229 9.54 -31.81 -6.97
C ILE A 229 9.90 -32.41 -5.60
N VAL A 230 9.58 -31.70 -4.51
CA VAL A 230 9.84 -32.21 -3.15
C VAL A 230 9.00 -33.46 -2.85
N ARG A 231 7.73 -33.47 -3.27
CA ARG A 231 6.83 -34.62 -3.06
C ARG A 231 7.32 -35.86 -3.82
N LYS A 232 7.69 -35.71 -5.10
CA LYS A 232 8.23 -36.80 -5.95
C LYS A 232 9.51 -37.41 -5.35
N ASN A 233 10.39 -36.57 -4.82
CA ASN A 233 11.64 -37.04 -4.18
C ASN A 233 11.44 -37.65 -2.78
N SER A 234 10.28 -37.49 -2.15
CA SER A 234 9.98 -38.06 -0.83
C SER A 234 9.27 -39.41 -0.92
N SER A 235 8.70 -39.74 -2.09
CA SER A 235 7.99 -41.00 -2.36
C SER A 235 8.88 -42.12 -2.91
N GLU A 236 10.20 -41.91 -3.07
CA GLU A 236 11.15 -43.00 -3.32
C GLU A 236 11.83 -43.44 -2.02
N PRO A 237 11.36 -44.54 -1.39
CA PRO A 237 12.22 -45.35 -0.58
C PRO A 237 12.34 -46.77 -1.16
N LYS A 238 13.61 -47.16 -1.32
CA LYS A 238 14.22 -48.50 -1.21
C LYS A 238 14.92 -48.91 -2.49
N ASN A 239 16.25 -48.81 -2.45
CA ASN A 239 17.05 -49.86 -3.06
C ASN A 239 17.50 -50.79 -1.93
N SER A 240 17.30 -52.08 -2.18
CA SER A 240 17.55 -53.22 -1.29
C SER A 240 19.04 -53.57 -1.16
N ASP A 241 19.92 -52.80 -1.82
CA ASP A 241 21.36 -52.96 -1.70
C ASP A 241 21.88 -52.02 -0.62
N GLY A 242 22.45 -52.60 0.44
CA GLY A 242 23.01 -51.94 1.63
C GLY A 242 24.19 -50.98 1.38
N LYS A 243 24.20 -50.22 0.27
CA LYS A 243 25.09 -49.08 0.08
C LYS A 243 24.63 -47.96 0.99
N ILE A 244 25.46 -47.72 2.02
CA ILE A 244 25.38 -46.58 2.93
C ILE A 244 25.42 -45.29 2.10
N ILE A 245 24.24 -44.76 1.74
CA ILE A 245 24.11 -43.44 1.14
C ILE A 245 24.57 -42.46 2.23
N SER A 246 25.79 -41.95 2.07
CA SER A 246 26.48 -41.03 2.95
C SER A 246 25.52 -40.02 3.61
N CYS A 247 25.49 -40.03 4.94
CA CYS A 247 24.72 -39.11 5.79
C CYS A 247 24.92 -37.63 5.39
N VAL A 248 26.06 -37.29 4.77
CA VAL A 248 26.38 -35.93 4.29
C VAL A 248 25.45 -35.47 3.17
N TYR A 249 25.05 -36.36 2.25
CA TYR A 249 24.15 -36.01 1.14
C TYR A 249 22.72 -35.82 1.62
N GLN A 250 22.26 -36.66 2.57
CA GLN A 250 20.98 -36.50 3.23
C GLN A 250 20.93 -35.24 4.10
N GLN A 251 22.01 -34.88 4.80
CA GLN A 251 22.08 -33.64 5.58
C GLN A 251 22.08 -32.38 4.69
N LYS A 252 22.78 -32.38 3.55
CA LYS A 252 22.73 -31.27 2.57
C LYS A 252 21.33 -31.12 1.97
N LYS A 253 20.64 -32.21 1.63
CA LYS A 253 19.22 -32.19 1.19
C LYS A 253 18.28 -31.69 2.31
N LYS A 254 18.42 -32.16 3.55
CA LYS A 254 17.61 -31.71 4.70
C LYS A 254 17.84 -30.23 5.03
N LYS A 255 19.08 -29.73 5.00
CA LYS A 255 19.38 -28.30 5.18
C LYS A 255 18.79 -27.43 4.06
N LYS A 256 18.85 -27.88 2.81
CA LYS A 256 18.26 -27.17 1.65
C LYS A 256 16.72 -27.15 1.73
N SER A 257 16.08 -28.25 2.13
CA SER A 257 14.63 -28.33 2.35
C SER A 257 14.16 -27.48 3.55
N TYR A 258 14.94 -27.42 4.63
CA TYR A 258 14.64 -26.60 5.80
C TYR A 258 14.77 -25.10 5.51
N HIS A 259 15.79 -24.68 4.76
CA HIS A 259 15.88 -23.29 4.30
C HIS A 259 14.70 -22.93 3.39
N LEU A 260 14.34 -23.80 2.44
CA LEU A 260 13.21 -23.57 1.54
C LEU A 260 11.88 -23.42 2.31
N SER A 261 11.60 -24.29 3.30
CA SER A 261 10.36 -24.21 4.09
C SER A 261 10.26 -22.94 4.95
N LYS A 262 11.40 -22.45 5.46
CA LYS A 262 11.46 -21.15 6.16
C LYS A 262 11.20 -19.97 5.22
N HIS A 263 11.71 -20.02 3.99
CA HIS A 263 11.41 -19.03 2.96
C HIS A 263 9.94 -19.08 2.54
N VAL A 264 9.35 -20.27 2.37
CA VAL A 264 7.92 -20.46 2.01
C VAL A 264 6.99 -19.84 3.05
N ARG A 265 7.29 -19.97 4.35
CA ARG A 265 6.46 -19.36 5.41
C ARG A 265 6.48 -17.82 5.36
N ALA A 266 7.64 -17.22 5.09
CA ALA A 266 7.75 -15.77 4.93
C ALA A 266 7.07 -15.28 3.65
N THR A 267 7.14 -16.07 2.58
CA THR A 267 6.43 -15.81 1.32
C THR A 267 4.91 -15.88 1.50
N ARG A 268 4.39 -16.80 2.32
CA ARG A 268 2.95 -16.92 2.58
C ARG A 268 2.35 -15.62 3.13
N ALA A 269 3.06 -14.94 4.05
CA ALA A 269 2.59 -13.66 4.60
C ALA A 269 2.42 -12.61 3.50
N ILE A 270 3.38 -12.55 2.57
CA ILE A 270 3.39 -11.53 1.53
C ILE A 270 2.41 -11.86 0.42
N LEU A 271 2.21 -13.14 0.11
CA LEU A 271 1.13 -13.57 -0.77
C LEU A 271 -0.25 -13.21 -0.20
N LEU A 272 -0.42 -13.25 1.14
CA LEU A 272 -1.64 -12.78 1.78
C LEU A 272 -1.79 -11.26 1.64
N ILE A 273 -0.73 -10.48 1.92
CA ILE A 273 -0.73 -9.01 1.72
C ILE A 273 -1.11 -8.66 0.28
N ILE A 274 -0.45 -9.29 -0.69
CA ILE A 274 -0.69 -9.07 -2.11
C ILE A 274 -2.11 -9.50 -2.51
N GLY A 275 -2.59 -10.64 -2.00
CA GLY A 275 -3.93 -11.12 -2.28
C GLY A 275 -5.00 -10.17 -1.77
N ILE A 276 -4.86 -9.67 -0.53
CA ILE A 276 -5.78 -8.68 0.03
C ILE A 276 -5.69 -7.36 -0.75
N PHE A 277 -4.48 -6.90 -1.08
CA PHE A 277 -4.29 -5.73 -1.90
C PHE A 277 -5.04 -5.83 -3.24
N ILE A 278 -4.95 -6.96 -3.95
CA ILE A 278 -5.70 -7.17 -5.20
C ILE A 278 -7.21 -7.13 -4.96
N VAL A 279 -7.71 -7.81 -3.92
CA VAL A 279 -9.14 -7.82 -3.57
C VAL A 279 -9.63 -6.43 -3.21
N CYS A 280 -8.81 -5.62 -2.55
CA CYS A 280 -9.16 -4.27 -2.13
C CYS A 280 -9.02 -3.22 -3.26
N GLU A 281 -8.02 -3.36 -4.14
CA GLU A 281 -7.79 -2.40 -5.23
C GLU A 281 -8.60 -2.69 -6.48
N ALA A 282 -8.89 -3.96 -6.80
CA ALA A 282 -9.62 -4.31 -8.02
C ALA A 282 -10.99 -3.61 -8.12
N PRO A 283 -11.82 -3.51 -7.06
CA PRO A 283 -13.07 -2.76 -7.11
C PRO A 283 -12.89 -1.29 -7.49
N ILE A 284 -11.79 -0.66 -7.04
CA ILE A 284 -11.47 0.74 -7.35
C ILE A 284 -11.16 0.88 -8.83
N PHE A 285 -10.34 -0.02 -9.37
CA PHE A 285 -10.01 -0.06 -10.79
C PHE A 285 -11.27 -0.23 -11.65
N PHE A 286 -12.11 -1.23 -11.33
CA PHE A 286 -13.34 -1.49 -12.08
C PHE A 286 -14.34 -0.34 -11.99
N ALA A 287 -14.49 0.30 -10.82
CA ALA A 287 -15.40 1.43 -10.68
C ALA A 287 -15.01 2.63 -11.56
N VAL A 288 -13.72 2.88 -11.76
CA VAL A 288 -13.24 3.95 -12.65
C VAL A 288 -13.39 3.56 -14.11
N VAL A 289 -13.06 2.33 -14.48
CA VAL A 289 -13.21 1.84 -15.88
C VAL A 289 -14.69 1.83 -16.29
N LEU A 290 -15.57 1.41 -15.38
CA LEU A 290 -17.01 1.30 -15.61
C LEU A 290 -17.77 2.58 -15.24
N GLU A 291 -17.10 3.69 -14.99
CA GLU A 291 -17.73 4.93 -14.50
C GLU A 291 -18.91 5.39 -15.37
N LYS A 292 -18.81 5.20 -16.69
CA LYS A 292 -19.88 5.54 -17.65
C LYS A 292 -21.14 4.70 -17.49
N HIS A 293 -21.02 3.51 -16.91
CA HIS A 293 -22.10 2.56 -16.72
C HIS A 293 -22.70 2.62 -15.31
N ILE A 294 -22.11 3.39 -14.39
CA ILE A 294 -22.62 3.56 -13.03
C ILE A 294 -23.62 4.72 -13.03
N SER A 295 -24.83 4.48 -12.50
CA SER A 295 -25.86 5.51 -12.38
C SER A 295 -25.36 6.68 -11.51
N PRO A 296 -25.74 7.94 -11.80
CA PRO A 296 -25.26 9.11 -11.05
C PRO A 296 -25.53 9.01 -9.55
N GLU A 297 -26.69 8.45 -9.18
CA GLU A 297 -27.09 8.22 -7.79
C GLU A 297 -26.20 7.19 -7.09
N ALA A 298 -25.81 6.12 -7.78
CA ALA A 298 -24.94 5.09 -7.24
C ALA A 298 -23.47 5.52 -7.16
N LYS A 299 -23.00 6.43 -8.04
CA LYS A 299 -21.59 6.86 -8.09
C LYS A 299 -21.10 7.33 -6.72
N LEU A 300 -21.89 8.17 -6.04
CA LEU A 300 -21.49 8.73 -4.75
C LEU A 300 -21.34 7.65 -3.67
N THR A 301 -22.26 6.69 -3.62
CA THR A 301 -22.22 5.56 -2.69
C THR A 301 -21.04 4.64 -3.00
N VAL A 302 -20.81 4.34 -4.29
CA VAL A 302 -19.68 3.52 -4.74
C VAL A 302 -18.35 4.17 -4.33
N TYR A 303 -18.10 5.45 -4.68
CA TYR A 303 -16.86 6.11 -4.31
C TYR A 303 -16.62 6.23 -2.80
N LYS A 304 -17.70 6.32 -2.00
CA LYS A 304 -17.59 6.25 -0.53
C LYS A 304 -17.17 4.86 -0.07
N ALA A 305 -17.82 3.80 -0.58
CA ALA A 305 -17.46 2.42 -0.25
C ALA A 305 -16.02 2.07 -0.64
N LEU A 306 -15.57 2.55 -1.80
CA LEU A 306 -14.19 2.37 -2.27
C LEU A 306 -13.16 3.01 -1.32
N ARG A 307 -13.46 4.19 -0.75
CA ARG A 307 -12.58 4.81 0.26
C ARG A 307 -12.50 3.99 1.54
N PHE A 308 -13.61 3.39 1.98
CA PHE A 308 -13.58 2.46 3.10
C PHE A 308 -12.71 1.23 2.78
N LEU A 309 -12.79 0.71 1.56
CA LEU A 309 -11.99 -0.42 1.12
C LEU A 309 -10.47 -0.15 1.23
N ILE A 310 -10.04 1.07 0.87
CA ILE A 310 -8.64 1.51 1.04
C ILE A 310 -8.22 1.49 2.51
N VAL A 311 -9.08 1.97 3.41
CA VAL A 311 -8.79 1.99 4.85
C VAL A 311 -8.81 0.55 5.43
N THR A 312 -9.73 -0.30 4.98
CA THR A 312 -9.82 -1.72 5.36
C THR A 312 -8.57 -2.51 4.98
N ASP A 313 -7.93 -2.20 3.84
CA ASP A 313 -6.65 -2.80 3.42
C ASP A 313 -5.56 -2.61 4.49
N THR A 314 -5.47 -1.41 5.08
CA THR A 314 -4.53 -1.12 6.18
C THR A 314 -4.79 -2.01 7.41
N TYR A 315 -6.05 -2.14 7.83
CA TYR A 315 -6.41 -3.05 8.93
C TYR A 315 -6.01 -4.49 8.66
N ALA A 316 -6.25 -4.94 7.43
CA ALA A 316 -5.92 -6.29 7.03
C ALA A 316 -4.40 -6.52 7.08
N ASN A 317 -3.58 -5.54 6.70
CA ASN A 317 -2.12 -5.63 6.80
C ASN A 317 -1.67 -5.79 8.26
N PHE A 318 -2.22 -5.01 9.19
CA PHE A 318 -1.95 -5.19 10.63
C PHE A 318 -2.32 -6.60 11.12
N ILE A 319 -3.51 -7.09 10.75
CA ILE A 319 -3.97 -8.45 11.11
C ILE A 319 -3.05 -9.51 10.51
N ILE A 320 -2.63 -9.35 9.25
CA ILE A 320 -1.67 -10.26 8.62
C ILE A 320 -0.35 -10.27 9.38
N TYR A 321 0.18 -9.12 9.80
CA TYR A 321 1.40 -9.05 10.61
C TYR A 321 1.24 -9.82 11.92
N LEU A 322 0.10 -9.67 12.59
CA LEU A 322 -0.23 -10.39 13.82
C LEU A 322 -0.27 -11.92 13.61
N LEU A 323 -0.95 -12.37 12.56
CA LEU A 323 -1.14 -13.80 12.29
C LEU A 323 0.14 -14.47 11.80
N THR A 324 0.90 -13.80 10.94
CA THR A 324 1.99 -14.42 10.18
C THR A 324 3.36 -14.24 10.82
N SER A 325 3.59 -13.14 11.57
CA SER A 325 4.90 -12.83 12.14
C SER A 325 4.94 -13.11 13.65
N LYS A 326 5.67 -14.16 14.04
CA LYS A 326 5.97 -14.45 15.47
C LYS A 326 6.74 -13.30 16.13
N HIS A 327 7.65 -12.68 15.39
CA HIS A 327 8.44 -11.56 15.89
C HIS A 327 7.59 -10.32 16.14
N PHE A 328 6.62 -10.05 15.26
CA PHE A 328 5.67 -8.96 15.45
C PHE A 328 4.85 -9.17 16.71
N ARG A 329 4.28 -10.38 16.90
CA ARG A 329 3.54 -10.73 18.13
C ARG A 329 4.37 -10.57 19.41
N TYR A 330 5.62 -11.01 19.41
CA TYR A 330 6.49 -10.87 20.57
C TYR A 330 6.83 -9.40 20.85
N GLY A 331 7.16 -8.62 19.80
CA GLY A 331 7.43 -7.19 19.94
C GLY A 331 6.20 -6.42 20.41
N LEU A 332 5.01 -6.75 19.89
CA LEU A 332 3.74 -6.17 20.31
C LEU A 332 3.46 -6.46 21.79
N LYS A 333 3.62 -7.71 22.23
CA LYS A 333 3.52 -8.06 23.66
C LYS A 333 4.49 -7.24 24.50
N LYS A 334 5.73 -7.06 24.05
CA LYS A 334 6.74 -6.29 24.78
C LYS A 334 6.37 -4.80 24.89
N VAL A 335 5.86 -4.20 23.82
CA VAL A 335 5.37 -2.81 23.82
C VAL A 335 4.22 -2.64 24.81
N PHE A 336 3.27 -3.57 24.84
CA PHE A 336 2.13 -3.48 25.77
C PHE A 336 2.42 -3.88 27.21
N THR A 337 3.39 -4.77 27.45
CA THR A 337 3.71 -5.23 28.81
C THR A 337 4.73 -4.36 29.53
N CYS A 338 5.31 -3.35 28.87
CA CYS A 338 6.32 -2.45 29.42
C CYS A 338 7.41 -3.15 30.26
N LYS A 339 7.70 -4.44 29.97
CA LYS A 339 8.79 -5.17 30.61
C LYS A 339 10.08 -4.62 30.03
N ARG A 340 10.61 -3.62 30.73
CA ARG A 340 11.95 -3.08 30.56
C ARG A 340 12.91 -4.24 30.85
N ASP A 341 13.39 -4.88 29.79
CA ASP A 341 14.46 -5.85 29.93
C ASP A 341 15.73 -5.07 30.30
N ASP A 342 16.01 -4.95 31.60
CA ASP A 342 17.28 -4.46 32.16
C ASP A 342 18.47 -5.38 31.84
N TYR A 343 18.30 -6.35 30.93
CA TYR A 343 19.35 -7.27 30.49
C TYR A 343 20.24 -6.74 29.35
N LEU A 344 20.04 -5.50 28.89
CA LEU A 344 20.90 -4.88 27.84
C LEU A 344 22.17 -4.21 28.38
N LEU A 345 22.45 -4.34 29.68
CA LEU A 345 23.69 -3.92 30.34
C LEU A 345 24.66 -5.08 30.61
N ARG A 346 24.62 -6.17 29.84
CA ARG A 346 25.80 -7.04 29.70
C ARG A 346 26.58 -6.63 28.45
N PRO A 347 27.60 -5.78 28.56
CA PRO A 347 28.60 -5.68 27.52
C PRO A 347 29.30 -7.04 27.40
N ILE A 348 29.45 -7.50 26.16
CA ILE A 348 30.72 -8.01 25.59
C ILE A 348 31.77 -8.43 26.65
N GLU A 349 31.55 -9.54 27.34
CA GLU A 349 32.53 -10.10 28.28
C GLU A 349 32.64 -11.63 28.16
N ARG A 350 32.53 -12.13 26.92
CA ARG A 350 32.80 -13.55 26.59
C ARG A 350 33.59 -13.76 25.29
N GLY A 351 34.40 -12.76 24.91
CA GLY A 351 35.19 -12.82 23.68
C GLY A 351 36.66 -12.45 23.82
N ILE A 352 37.18 -12.24 25.03
CA ILE A 352 38.61 -11.96 25.27
C ILE A 352 39.00 -12.62 26.60
N VAL A 353 39.25 -13.93 26.56
CA VAL A 353 40.22 -14.57 27.44
C VAL A 353 41.10 -15.39 26.50
N THR A 354 42.18 -14.74 26.03
CA THR A 354 43.55 -15.27 25.92
C THR A 354 43.66 -16.81 26.03
N ALA A 355 44.11 -17.61 25.06
CA ALA A 355 45.27 -17.43 24.16
C ALA A 355 46.43 -16.72 24.84
N ALA A 356 46.99 -17.38 25.85
CA ALA A 356 48.39 -17.35 26.23
C ALA A 356 48.76 -18.76 26.67
#